data_AF-A0AAD4KZP2-F1
#
_entry.id   AF-A0AAD4KZP2-F1
#
_cell.length_a   1.000
_cell.length_b   1.000
_cell.length_c   1.000
_cell.angle_alpha   90.00
_cell.angle_beta   90.00
_cell.angle_gamma   90.00
#
_symmetry.space_group_name_H-M   'P 1'
#
loop_
_entity.id
_entity.type
_entity.pdbx_description
1 polymer ?
#
loop_
_entity_poly.entity_id
_entity_poly.type
_entity_poly.pdbx_seq_one_letter_code
_entity_poly.pdbx_strand_id
1 'polypeptide(L)'
;MSQSGDYDAVRKDIVAQLKKPDYDDGSAGPVFVRLAWHSAGTYDVASDTGGSNGAGMRYEAEGGDPANAGLQVARAFLEPVKERHPWITYSDLWTLAGVVAVKEMGGPDVKWLPGRTDFVDDSKLPPRGRLPDAAQGADHLRHIFYRMGFNDQEIVALSGAHNLGRGHKDRSGFDGPWVNNPTRFSNQYFRLLLNLEWKPTTLSNGVKQFNYSDPDAPADEKEEPLMMLPTDMSLLSDSSFLLWVKKYADDKDLFFQHFADVFGKLLELGIKRDDKGSVINTDNVRGGYVSAPKKSTVPEGPLKSEGQRQQIVERARL
;
A
#
# COMPACT_ATOMS: atom_id res chain seq x y z
N MET A 1 22.22 -9.66 -17.50
CA MET A 1 21.40 -10.33 -16.45
C MET A 1 22.18 -10.28 -15.15
N SER A 2 21.54 -9.93 -14.04
CA SER A 2 22.18 -9.83 -12.73
C SER A 2 22.50 -11.20 -12.11
N GLN A 3 23.44 -11.23 -11.18
CA GLN A 3 23.77 -12.43 -10.40
C GLN A 3 22.62 -12.78 -9.45
N SER A 4 22.24 -14.06 -9.41
CA SER A 4 21.18 -14.53 -8.50
C SER A 4 21.60 -14.34 -7.05
N GLY A 5 20.69 -13.78 -6.23
CA GLY A 5 20.96 -13.48 -4.82
C GLY A 5 21.66 -12.14 -4.57
N ASP A 6 22.01 -11.38 -5.63
CA ASP A 6 22.53 -10.02 -5.50
C ASP A 6 21.37 -9.03 -5.28
N TYR A 7 20.87 -9.00 -4.04
CA TYR A 7 19.80 -8.10 -3.64
C TYR A 7 20.23 -6.62 -3.59
N ASP A 8 21.53 -6.33 -3.46
CA ASP A 8 22.02 -4.94 -3.47
C ASP A 8 21.91 -4.32 -4.85
N ALA A 9 22.20 -5.08 -5.91
CA ALA A 9 21.93 -4.65 -7.27
C ALA A 9 20.42 -4.41 -7.50
N VAL A 10 19.55 -5.26 -6.95
CA VAL A 10 18.08 -5.04 -7.02
C VAL A 10 17.68 -3.75 -6.30
N ARG A 11 18.20 -3.50 -5.08
CA ARG A 11 17.93 -2.27 -4.32
C ARG A 11 18.31 -1.04 -5.15
N LYS A 12 19.52 -1.02 -5.73
CA LYS A 12 19.98 0.07 -6.59
C LYS A 12 19.02 0.33 -7.76
N ASP A 13 18.54 -0.73 -8.39
CA ASP A 13 17.61 -0.64 -9.50
C ASP A 13 16.20 -0.17 -9.08
N ILE A 14 15.76 -0.49 -7.87
CA ILE A 14 14.55 0.08 -7.25
C ILE A 14 14.72 1.57 -6.97
N VAL A 15 15.86 2.00 -6.42
CA VAL A 15 16.16 3.43 -6.17
C VAL A 15 16.03 4.22 -7.48
N ALA A 16 16.52 3.67 -8.59
CA ALA A 16 16.39 4.27 -9.91
C ALA A 16 14.93 4.41 -10.41
N GLN A 17 13.96 3.72 -9.79
CA GLN A 17 12.53 3.87 -10.07
C GLN A 17 11.81 4.87 -9.18
N LEU A 18 12.45 5.40 -8.13
CA LEU A 18 11.76 6.28 -7.18
C LEU A 18 11.38 7.62 -7.80
N LYS A 19 12.26 8.25 -8.59
CA LYS A 19 11.95 9.54 -9.23
C LYS A 19 11.03 9.33 -10.44
N LYS A 20 9.82 9.87 -10.38
CA LYS A 20 8.81 9.84 -11.45
C LYS A 20 8.16 11.23 -11.59
N PRO A 21 8.77 12.17 -12.34
CA PRO A 21 8.31 13.56 -12.41
C PRO A 21 6.83 13.73 -12.81
N ASP A 22 6.32 12.81 -13.63
CA ASP A 22 4.94 12.84 -14.14
C ASP A 22 3.94 12.05 -13.27
N TYR A 23 4.37 11.57 -12.09
CA TYR A 23 3.52 10.77 -11.19
C TYR A 23 3.46 11.40 -9.80
N ASP A 24 2.25 11.74 -9.38
CA ASP A 24 1.94 12.33 -8.08
C ASP A 24 2.96 13.45 -7.73
N ASP A 25 3.57 13.40 -6.55
CA ASP A 25 4.53 14.39 -6.05
C ASP A 25 5.95 14.18 -6.61
N GLY A 26 6.06 13.70 -7.84
CA GLY A 26 7.33 13.40 -8.51
C GLY A 26 8.00 12.10 -8.07
N SER A 27 7.30 11.24 -7.32
CA SER A 27 7.89 10.07 -6.65
C SER A 27 7.00 8.83 -6.66
N ALA A 28 7.58 7.67 -6.98
CA ALA A 28 6.97 6.34 -6.82
C ALA A 28 7.14 5.78 -5.39
N GLY A 29 7.92 6.43 -4.53
CA GLY A 29 8.20 5.95 -3.18
C GLY A 29 6.94 5.62 -2.37
N PRO A 30 5.98 6.55 -2.23
CA PRO A 30 4.75 6.30 -1.48
C PRO A 30 3.94 5.11 -2.03
N VAL A 31 3.83 4.95 -3.35
CA VAL A 31 3.07 3.85 -3.94
C VAL A 31 3.80 2.50 -3.80
N PHE A 32 5.13 2.48 -3.70
CA PHE A 32 5.88 1.26 -3.36
C PHE A 32 5.65 0.83 -1.90
N VAL A 33 5.61 1.79 -0.96
CA VAL A 33 5.25 1.49 0.43
C VAL A 33 3.83 0.93 0.51
N ARG A 34 2.87 1.55 -0.21
CA ARG A 34 1.50 1.04 -0.29
C ARG A 34 1.45 -0.36 -0.93
N LEU A 35 2.17 -0.61 -2.02
CA LEU A 35 2.21 -1.93 -2.66
C LEU A 35 2.71 -3.00 -1.69
N ALA A 36 3.79 -2.72 -0.95
CA ALA A 36 4.31 -3.63 0.06
C ALA A 36 3.30 -3.87 1.20
N TRP A 37 2.69 -2.80 1.73
CA TRP A 37 1.62 -2.90 2.73
C TRP A 37 0.47 -3.79 2.26
N HIS A 38 -0.09 -3.51 1.08
CA HIS A 38 -1.23 -4.25 0.53
C HIS A 38 -0.90 -5.70 0.18
N SER A 39 0.34 -5.98 -0.23
CA SER A 39 0.78 -7.36 -0.46
C SER A 39 0.78 -8.20 0.82
N ALA A 40 0.99 -7.57 1.98
CA ALA A 40 1.01 -8.25 3.27
C ALA A 40 -0.33 -8.14 4.05
N GLY A 41 -1.11 -7.11 3.77
CA GLY A 41 -2.30 -6.71 4.53
C GLY A 41 -3.47 -7.70 4.52
N THR A 42 -3.42 -8.71 3.66
CA THR A 42 -4.46 -9.74 3.52
C THR A 42 -4.30 -10.91 4.49
N TYR A 43 -3.24 -10.93 5.32
CA TYR A 43 -2.98 -12.02 6.24
C TYR A 43 -4.12 -12.22 7.27
N ASP A 44 -4.37 -13.47 7.59
CA ASP A 44 -5.27 -13.90 8.65
C ASP A 44 -4.59 -15.01 9.46
N VAL A 45 -4.40 -14.77 10.77
CA VAL A 45 -3.74 -15.72 11.66
C VAL A 45 -4.54 -17.01 11.84
N ALA A 46 -5.87 -16.94 11.74
CA ALA A 46 -6.73 -18.09 12.01
C ALA A 46 -6.70 -19.12 10.88
N SER A 47 -6.76 -18.66 9.63
CA SER A 47 -6.67 -19.53 8.46
C SER A 47 -5.25 -19.74 7.93
N ASP A 48 -4.27 -18.95 8.39
CA ASP A 48 -2.89 -18.92 7.87
C ASP A 48 -2.85 -18.68 6.35
N THR A 49 -3.70 -17.77 5.86
CA THR A 49 -3.81 -17.40 4.43
C THR A 49 -3.62 -15.91 4.21
N GLY A 50 -3.27 -15.54 2.98
CA GLY A 50 -2.87 -14.17 2.62
C GLY A 50 -1.45 -13.86 3.08
N GLY A 51 -1.11 -12.58 3.13
CA GLY A 51 0.26 -12.14 3.45
C GLY A 51 1.14 -12.04 2.20
N SER A 52 2.40 -11.66 2.40
CA SER A 52 3.28 -11.18 1.33
C SER A 52 3.87 -12.28 0.42
N ASN A 53 3.59 -13.55 0.71
CA ASN A 53 4.04 -14.67 -0.10
C ASN A 53 3.05 -14.95 -1.24
N GLY A 54 3.56 -15.19 -2.45
CA GLY A 54 2.76 -15.64 -3.60
C GLY A 54 2.49 -14.57 -4.66
N ALA A 55 2.74 -13.29 -4.34
CA ALA A 55 2.49 -12.14 -5.21
C ALA A 55 1.06 -12.16 -5.78
N GLY A 56 0.08 -12.34 -4.89
CA GLY A 56 -1.31 -12.61 -5.24
C GLY A 56 -1.98 -11.53 -6.08
N MET A 57 -1.62 -10.26 -5.89
CA MET A 57 -2.10 -9.15 -6.73
C MET A 57 -1.83 -9.33 -8.24
N ARG A 58 -0.95 -10.25 -8.66
CA ARG A 58 -0.82 -10.64 -10.08
C ARG A 58 -2.14 -11.14 -10.68
N TYR A 59 -2.96 -11.83 -9.90
CA TYR A 59 -4.22 -12.42 -10.35
C TYR A 59 -5.41 -11.49 -10.12
N GLU A 60 -6.46 -11.59 -10.93
CA GLU A 60 -7.61 -10.69 -10.86
C GLU A 60 -8.38 -10.78 -9.53
N ALA A 61 -8.41 -11.96 -8.90
CA ALA A 61 -9.10 -12.15 -7.63
C ALA A 61 -8.58 -11.21 -6.52
N GLU A 62 -7.27 -10.92 -6.50
CA GLU A 62 -6.66 -10.00 -5.53
C GLU A 62 -6.29 -8.65 -6.18
N GLY A 63 -5.67 -8.66 -7.35
CA GLY A 63 -5.25 -7.44 -8.06
C GLY A 63 -6.40 -6.58 -8.55
N GLY A 64 -7.58 -7.17 -8.76
CA GLY A 64 -8.82 -6.48 -9.10
C GLY A 64 -9.69 -6.10 -7.90
N ASP A 65 -9.25 -6.36 -6.66
CA ASP A 65 -9.91 -5.85 -5.46
C ASP A 65 -9.93 -4.31 -5.50
N PRO A 66 -11.07 -3.63 -5.32
CA PRO A 66 -11.15 -2.17 -5.26
C PRO A 66 -10.17 -1.54 -4.27
N ALA A 67 -9.87 -2.20 -3.14
CA ALA A 67 -8.90 -1.70 -2.18
C ALA A 67 -7.46 -1.63 -2.75
N ASN A 68 -7.17 -2.40 -3.80
CA ASN A 68 -5.89 -2.41 -4.52
C ASN A 68 -5.87 -1.47 -5.73
N ALA A 69 -6.92 -0.68 -5.97
CA ALA A 69 -6.96 0.28 -7.06
C ALA A 69 -5.73 1.22 -7.05
N GLY A 70 -5.08 1.37 -8.20
CA GLY A 70 -3.86 2.16 -8.37
C GLY A 70 -2.56 1.36 -8.22
N LEU A 71 -2.56 0.19 -7.58
CA LEU A 71 -1.34 -0.60 -7.38
C LEU A 71 -0.80 -1.25 -8.65
N GLN A 72 -1.59 -1.30 -9.73
CA GLN A 72 -1.09 -1.64 -11.07
C GLN A 72 0.02 -0.68 -11.54
N VAL A 73 0.01 0.58 -11.10
CA VAL A 73 1.05 1.57 -11.45
C VAL A 73 2.38 1.21 -10.78
N ALA A 74 2.34 0.91 -9.47
CA ALA A 74 3.54 0.49 -8.73
C ALA A 74 4.14 -0.80 -9.30
N ARG A 75 3.30 -1.78 -9.65
CA ARG A 75 3.74 -3.02 -10.32
C ARG A 75 4.40 -2.72 -11.66
N ALA A 76 3.78 -1.89 -12.50
CA ALA A 76 4.34 -1.49 -13.78
C ALA A 76 5.71 -0.78 -13.65
N PHE A 77 5.89 0.09 -12.63
CA PHE A 77 7.17 0.73 -12.38
C PHE A 77 8.28 -0.23 -11.95
N LEU A 78 7.93 -1.40 -11.40
CA LEU A 78 8.88 -2.42 -10.98
C LEU A 78 9.18 -3.47 -12.07
N GLU A 79 8.43 -3.51 -13.17
CA GLU A 79 8.71 -4.45 -14.27
C GLU A 79 10.13 -4.30 -14.87
N PRO A 80 10.67 -3.08 -15.12
CA PRO A 80 12.05 -2.95 -15.59
C PRO A 80 13.09 -3.53 -14.62
N VAL A 81 12.80 -3.49 -13.31
CA VAL A 81 13.66 -4.13 -12.29
C VAL A 81 13.53 -5.65 -12.39
N LYS A 82 12.29 -6.17 -12.51
CA LYS A 82 12.04 -7.61 -12.70
C LYS A 82 12.73 -8.17 -13.94
N GLU A 83 12.72 -7.44 -15.05
CA GLU A 83 13.36 -7.83 -16.31
C GLU A 83 14.89 -7.92 -16.17
N ARG A 84 15.51 -6.99 -15.45
CA ARG A 84 16.96 -7.02 -15.17
C ARG A 84 17.36 -8.08 -14.16
N HIS A 85 16.45 -8.44 -13.26
CA HIS A 85 16.62 -9.43 -12.20
C HIS A 85 15.60 -10.57 -12.31
N PRO A 86 15.61 -11.38 -13.38
CA PRO A 86 14.58 -12.39 -13.61
C PRO A 86 14.53 -13.47 -12.51
N TRP A 87 15.61 -13.62 -11.75
CA TRP A 87 15.71 -14.55 -10.63
C TRP A 87 14.88 -14.13 -9.40
N ILE A 88 14.67 -12.84 -9.15
CA ILE A 88 13.88 -12.37 -8.01
C ILE A 88 12.40 -12.67 -8.24
N THR A 89 11.70 -13.08 -7.19
CA THR A 89 10.24 -13.25 -7.21
C THR A 89 9.56 -11.89 -7.13
N TYR A 90 8.34 -11.77 -7.65
CA TYR A 90 7.53 -10.57 -7.47
C TYR A 90 7.25 -10.32 -5.99
N SER A 91 7.07 -11.38 -5.21
CA SER A 91 6.86 -11.31 -3.76
C SER A 91 8.03 -10.64 -3.03
N ASP A 92 9.27 -11.07 -3.33
CA ASP A 92 10.45 -10.39 -2.78
C ASP A 92 10.60 -8.98 -3.36
N LEU A 93 10.38 -8.78 -4.66
CA LEU A 93 10.54 -7.48 -5.31
C LEU A 93 9.62 -6.40 -4.72
N TRP A 94 8.34 -6.70 -4.51
CA TRP A 94 7.36 -5.73 -4.01
C TRP A 94 7.63 -5.36 -2.55
N THR A 95 7.95 -6.35 -1.71
CA THR A 95 8.28 -6.09 -0.30
C THR A 95 9.63 -5.37 -0.16
N LEU A 96 10.62 -5.72 -0.98
CA LEU A 96 11.91 -5.03 -1.05
C LEU A 96 11.73 -3.58 -1.50
N ALA A 97 10.86 -3.33 -2.48
CA ALA A 97 10.57 -1.98 -2.95
C ALA A 97 9.99 -1.08 -1.85
N GLY A 98 9.10 -1.62 -1.01
CA GLY A 98 8.57 -0.90 0.15
C GLY A 98 9.65 -0.47 1.14
N VAL A 99 10.53 -1.39 1.56
CA VAL A 99 11.58 -1.06 2.54
C VAL A 99 12.66 -0.14 1.97
N VAL A 100 12.99 -0.26 0.68
CA VAL A 100 13.88 0.67 -0.02
C VAL A 100 13.24 2.05 -0.09
N ALA A 101 11.97 2.15 -0.45
CA ALA A 101 11.26 3.42 -0.52
C ALA A 101 11.21 4.14 0.84
N VAL A 102 10.93 3.42 1.94
CA VAL A 102 10.98 3.99 3.30
C VAL A 102 12.35 4.60 3.58
N LYS A 103 13.44 3.86 3.34
CA LYS A 103 14.81 4.32 3.58
C LYS A 103 15.17 5.55 2.74
N GLU A 104 14.93 5.50 1.43
CA GLU A 104 15.32 6.55 0.50
C GLU A 104 14.51 7.85 0.69
N MET A 105 13.31 7.76 1.26
CA MET A 105 12.52 8.93 1.66
C MET A 105 12.94 9.49 3.03
N GLY A 106 14.02 8.99 3.64
CA GLY A 106 14.56 9.46 4.93
C GLY A 106 13.96 8.79 6.16
N GLY A 107 13.29 7.65 5.97
CA GLY A 107 12.72 6.84 7.04
C GLY A 107 13.74 5.89 7.69
N PRO A 108 13.28 5.06 8.64
CA PRO A 108 14.15 4.11 9.33
C PRO A 108 14.56 2.94 8.43
N ASP A 109 15.66 2.28 8.81
CA ASP A 109 16.05 0.99 8.22
C ASP A 109 15.12 -0.12 8.72
N VAL A 110 14.37 -0.71 7.78
CA VAL A 110 13.46 -1.83 8.07
C VAL A 110 14.18 -3.15 7.81
N LYS A 111 14.22 -4.03 8.82
CA LYS A 111 14.75 -5.38 8.64
C LYS A 111 13.90 -6.14 7.61
N TRP A 112 14.57 -6.65 6.58
CA TRP A 112 13.93 -7.38 5.49
C TRP A 112 14.73 -8.65 5.18
N LEU A 113 14.02 -9.75 4.96
CA LEU A 113 14.60 -11.05 4.64
C LEU A 113 14.04 -11.57 3.31
N PRO A 114 14.88 -12.11 2.41
CA PRO A 114 14.45 -12.68 1.14
C PRO A 114 13.82 -14.08 1.30
N GLY A 115 13.40 -14.64 0.18
CA GLY A 115 13.03 -16.06 0.03
C GLY A 115 11.55 -16.28 -0.22
N ARG A 116 10.75 -15.21 -0.36
CA ARG A 116 9.35 -15.35 -0.77
C ARG A 116 9.28 -15.91 -2.16
N THR A 117 8.19 -16.60 -2.41
CA THR A 117 7.94 -17.35 -3.64
C THR A 117 6.66 -16.87 -4.28
N ASP A 118 6.56 -16.94 -5.60
CA ASP A 118 5.36 -16.54 -6.34
C ASP A 118 4.44 -17.76 -6.54
N PHE A 119 3.13 -17.57 -6.42
CA PHE A 119 2.14 -18.61 -6.75
C PHE A 119 2.21 -18.94 -8.25
N VAL A 120 1.84 -20.16 -8.62
CA VAL A 120 1.63 -20.58 -10.01
C VAL A 120 0.25 -20.17 -10.54
N ASP A 121 -0.75 -20.16 -9.67
CA ASP A 121 -2.16 -19.88 -9.97
C ASP A 121 -2.83 -19.14 -8.81
N ASP A 122 -4.14 -18.94 -8.90
CA ASP A 122 -4.94 -18.21 -7.93
C ASP A 122 -5.58 -19.10 -6.83
N SER A 123 -5.25 -20.39 -6.77
CA SER A 123 -5.90 -21.36 -5.85
C SER A 123 -5.66 -21.08 -4.36
N LYS A 124 -4.65 -20.27 -4.03
CA LYS A 124 -4.24 -19.93 -2.66
C LYS A 124 -4.54 -18.49 -2.27
N LEU A 125 -5.23 -17.74 -3.13
CA LEU A 125 -5.52 -16.34 -2.84
C LEU A 125 -6.59 -16.22 -1.75
N PRO A 126 -6.40 -15.29 -0.80
CA PRO A 126 -7.39 -15.05 0.23
C PRO A 126 -8.65 -14.41 -0.39
N PRO A 127 -9.81 -14.51 0.28
CA PRO A 127 -10.99 -13.75 -0.11
C PRO A 127 -10.74 -12.24 -0.01
N ARG A 128 -11.46 -11.48 -0.84
CA ARG A 128 -11.49 -10.01 -0.79
C ARG A 128 -12.03 -9.47 0.53
N GLY A 129 -11.80 -8.19 0.79
CA GLY A 129 -12.33 -7.49 1.97
C GLY A 129 -11.52 -7.68 3.25
N ARG A 130 -10.27 -8.17 3.13
CA ARG A 130 -9.36 -8.29 4.27
C ARG A 130 -8.57 -7.02 4.60
N LEU A 131 -8.59 -6.04 3.71
CA LEU A 131 -7.90 -4.75 3.87
C LEU A 131 -8.79 -3.73 4.60
N PRO A 132 -8.21 -2.75 5.30
CA PRO A 132 -8.99 -1.76 6.05
C PRO A 132 -9.73 -0.78 5.12
N ASP A 133 -11.04 -0.67 5.30
CA ASP A 133 -11.86 0.44 4.84
C ASP A 133 -11.54 1.76 5.59
N ALA A 134 -11.08 2.76 4.84
CA ALA A 134 -10.71 4.08 5.32
C ALA A 134 -11.89 4.93 5.84
N ALA A 135 -13.13 4.56 5.50
CA ALA A 135 -14.32 5.28 5.94
C ALA A 135 -14.80 4.88 7.36
N GLN A 136 -14.16 3.89 7.98
CA GLN A 136 -14.57 3.33 9.28
C GLN A 136 -13.80 3.95 10.46
N GLY A 137 -14.11 3.49 11.67
CA GLY A 137 -13.48 3.94 12.92
C GLY A 137 -12.59 2.90 13.60
N ALA A 138 -12.27 3.15 14.87
CA ALA A 138 -11.30 2.37 15.64
C ALA A 138 -11.66 0.88 15.80
N ASP A 139 -12.94 0.55 15.98
CA ASP A 139 -13.39 -0.85 16.10
C ASP A 139 -13.11 -1.66 14.84
N HIS A 140 -13.27 -1.03 13.66
CA HIS A 140 -12.94 -1.64 12.39
C HIS A 140 -11.43 -1.81 12.22
N LEU A 141 -10.63 -0.82 12.60
CA LEU A 141 -9.17 -0.95 12.62
C LEU A 141 -8.75 -2.13 13.50
N ARG A 142 -9.27 -2.25 14.72
CA ARG A 142 -9.00 -3.41 15.59
C ARG A 142 -9.46 -4.72 14.96
N HIS A 143 -10.67 -4.76 14.39
CA HIS A 143 -11.18 -5.96 13.72
C HIS A 143 -10.22 -6.47 12.62
N ILE A 144 -9.71 -5.56 11.78
CA ILE A 144 -8.80 -5.91 10.69
C ILE A 144 -7.41 -6.29 11.21
N PHE A 145 -6.84 -5.48 12.10
CA PHE A 145 -5.44 -5.64 12.49
C PHE A 145 -5.24 -6.69 13.59
N TYR A 146 -6.20 -6.90 14.48
CA TYR A 146 -6.11 -7.97 15.50
C TYR A 146 -6.19 -9.34 14.85
N ARG A 147 -6.94 -9.49 13.74
CA ARG A 147 -6.94 -10.68 12.89
C ARG A 147 -5.53 -11.03 12.38
N MET A 148 -4.70 -10.01 12.15
CA MET A 148 -3.32 -10.17 11.69
C MET A 148 -2.33 -10.39 12.85
N GLY A 149 -2.77 -10.30 14.10
CA GLY A 149 -1.91 -10.40 15.29
C GLY A 149 -1.22 -9.09 15.69
N PHE A 150 -1.77 -7.94 15.31
CA PHE A 150 -1.31 -6.64 15.79
C PHE A 150 -2.07 -6.16 17.03
N ASN A 151 -1.46 -5.26 17.80
CA ASN A 151 -2.10 -4.53 18.90
C ASN A 151 -2.31 -3.05 18.56
N ASP A 152 -2.95 -2.29 19.46
CA ASP A 152 -3.24 -0.86 19.25
C ASP A 152 -2.01 0.01 18.94
N GLN A 153 -0.88 -0.23 19.61
CA GLN A 153 0.35 0.51 19.36
C GLN A 153 0.87 0.28 17.94
N GLU A 154 0.79 -0.96 17.49
CA GLU A 154 1.26 -1.39 16.17
C GLU A 154 0.37 -0.84 15.06
N ILE A 155 -0.95 -0.77 15.29
CA ILE A 155 -1.91 -0.09 14.39
C ILE A 155 -1.47 1.37 14.20
N VAL A 156 -1.30 2.12 15.30
CA VAL A 156 -0.92 3.54 15.22
C VAL A 156 0.45 3.73 14.57
N ALA A 157 1.42 2.85 14.85
CA ALA A 157 2.72 2.92 14.20
C ALA A 157 2.59 2.78 12.68
N LEU A 158 1.84 1.79 12.19
CA LEU A 158 1.61 1.56 10.77
C LEU A 158 0.82 2.70 10.11
N SER A 159 -0.19 3.26 10.78
CA SER A 159 -0.91 4.46 10.32
C SER A 159 0.03 5.64 10.07
N GLY A 160 1.16 5.70 10.77
CA GLY A 160 2.20 6.71 10.53
C GLY A 160 2.73 6.71 9.09
N ALA A 161 2.61 5.63 8.31
CA ALA A 161 2.94 5.62 6.89
C ALA A 161 2.11 6.61 6.05
N HIS A 162 0.94 7.04 6.53
CA HIS A 162 0.16 8.13 5.93
C HIS A 162 0.87 9.48 5.98
N ASN A 163 2.10 9.58 6.52
CA ASN A 163 2.97 10.71 6.23
C ASN A 163 3.50 10.73 4.78
N LEU A 164 3.26 9.67 4.00
CA LEU A 164 3.68 9.52 2.61
C LEU A 164 2.49 9.53 1.65
N GLY A 165 2.69 10.18 0.50
CA GLY A 165 1.75 10.18 -0.61
C GLY A 165 0.45 10.93 -0.33
N ARG A 166 -0.61 10.48 -1.02
CA ARG A 166 -1.90 11.15 -1.09
C ARG A 166 -3.02 10.18 -1.45
N GLY A 167 -4.26 10.57 -1.15
CA GLY A 167 -5.47 9.93 -1.66
C GLY A 167 -5.78 10.39 -3.10
N HIS A 168 -6.49 9.54 -3.84
CA HIS A 168 -6.96 9.86 -5.21
C HIS A 168 -8.42 9.45 -5.41
N LYS A 169 -9.23 10.38 -5.94
CA LYS A 169 -10.67 10.19 -6.19
C LYS A 169 -10.98 9.01 -7.11
N ASP A 170 -10.14 8.77 -8.11
CA ASP A 170 -10.27 7.70 -9.09
C ASP A 170 -9.80 6.33 -8.57
N ARG A 171 -9.17 6.29 -7.39
CA ARG A 171 -8.69 5.07 -6.74
C ARG A 171 -9.56 4.74 -5.52
N SER A 172 -9.37 5.50 -4.45
CA SER A 172 -10.03 5.25 -3.15
C SER A 172 -11.30 6.08 -2.94
N GLY A 173 -11.52 7.09 -3.79
CA GLY A 173 -12.58 8.09 -3.60
C GLY A 173 -12.17 9.26 -2.70
N PHE A 174 -11.18 9.11 -1.84
CA PHE A 174 -10.56 10.19 -1.05
C PHE A 174 -9.60 11.02 -1.89
N ASP A 175 -9.29 12.25 -1.49
CA ASP A 175 -8.46 13.17 -2.29
C ASP A 175 -7.54 14.03 -1.42
N GLY A 176 -6.30 14.20 -1.89
CA GLY A 176 -5.32 15.12 -1.32
C GLY A 176 -4.23 14.45 -0.48
N PRO A 177 -3.14 15.19 -0.18
CA PRO A 177 -2.05 14.71 0.66
C PRO A 177 -2.38 14.83 2.15
N TRP A 178 -1.80 13.94 2.96
CA TRP A 178 -1.90 14.02 4.42
C TRP A 178 -0.97 15.08 5.03
N VAL A 179 0.15 15.37 4.37
CA VAL A 179 1.21 16.28 4.83
C VAL A 179 1.74 17.13 3.68
N ASN A 180 2.36 18.27 3.98
CA ASN A 180 2.88 19.18 2.95
C ASN A 180 4.04 18.58 2.12
N ASN A 181 4.84 17.67 2.69
CA ASN A 181 5.93 16.99 1.96
C ASN A 181 5.70 15.46 1.93
N PRO A 182 4.83 14.97 1.02
CA PRO A 182 4.41 13.57 0.98
C PRO A 182 5.48 12.61 0.45
N THR A 183 6.70 13.09 0.18
CA THR A 183 7.83 12.27 -0.30
C THR A 183 8.97 12.16 0.71
N ARG A 184 8.75 12.65 1.94
CA ARG A 184 9.73 12.58 3.03
C ARG A 184 9.14 11.87 4.24
N PHE A 185 9.73 10.74 4.60
CA PHE A 185 9.33 10.00 5.78
C PHE A 185 9.62 10.80 7.06
N SER A 186 8.59 11.11 7.84
CA SER A 186 8.71 11.91 9.05
C SER A 186 7.55 11.65 10.01
N ASN A 187 7.60 12.22 11.22
CA ASN A 187 6.46 12.20 12.15
C ASN A 187 5.48 13.38 11.94
N GLN A 188 5.57 14.09 10.80
CA GLN A 188 4.72 15.24 10.51
C GLN A 188 3.23 14.87 10.49
N TYR A 189 2.88 13.67 10.01
CA TYR A 189 1.50 13.16 10.06
C TYR A 189 0.89 13.28 11.46
N PHE A 190 1.56 12.75 12.49
CA PHE A 190 1.04 12.83 13.86
C PHE A 190 1.00 14.26 14.40
N ARG A 191 2.01 15.08 14.07
CA ARG A 191 2.05 16.48 14.49
C ARG A 191 0.90 17.28 13.89
N LEU A 192 0.63 17.13 12.59
CA LEU A 192 -0.47 17.82 11.93
C LEU A 192 -1.83 17.28 12.38
N LEU A 193 -1.95 15.95 12.54
CA LEU A 193 -3.17 15.32 13.04
C LEU A 193 -3.60 15.91 14.40
N LEU A 194 -2.66 16.14 15.32
CA LEU A 194 -2.96 16.71 16.64
C LEU A 194 -3.21 18.23 16.66
N ASN A 195 -2.53 18.99 15.81
CA ASN A 195 -2.41 20.44 15.97
C ASN A 195 -3.24 21.26 14.98
N LEU A 196 -3.79 20.64 13.93
CA LEU A 196 -4.61 21.32 12.94
C LEU A 196 -6.11 21.16 13.23
N GLU A 197 -6.90 22.15 12.83
CA GLU A 197 -8.36 22.09 12.90
C GLU A 197 -8.93 21.39 11.64
N TRP A 198 -9.21 20.10 11.78
CA TRP A 198 -9.72 19.26 10.70
C TRP A 198 -11.23 19.47 10.48
N LYS A 199 -11.61 20.01 9.32
CA LYS A 199 -13.01 20.30 8.97
C LYS A 199 -13.64 19.14 8.19
N PRO A 200 -14.76 18.56 8.66
CA PRO A 200 -15.50 17.57 7.89
C PRO A 200 -15.90 18.12 6.51
N THR A 201 -15.55 17.39 5.46
CA THR A 201 -15.71 17.80 4.07
C THR A 201 -16.33 16.67 3.27
N THR A 202 -17.34 16.98 2.47
CA THR A 202 -17.90 16.05 1.49
C THR A 202 -17.35 16.41 0.12
N LEU A 203 -16.62 15.48 -0.49
CA LEU A 203 -16.07 15.65 -1.83
C LEU A 203 -17.17 15.61 -2.90
N SER A 204 -16.84 16.04 -4.11
CA SER A 204 -17.76 16.05 -5.26
C SER A 204 -18.30 14.66 -5.65
N ASN A 205 -17.61 13.59 -5.26
CA ASN A 205 -18.04 12.20 -5.46
C ASN A 205 -18.85 11.63 -4.27
N GLY A 206 -19.18 12.45 -3.27
CA GLY A 206 -19.96 12.07 -2.09
C GLY A 206 -19.14 11.44 -0.95
N VAL A 207 -17.85 11.17 -1.16
CA VAL A 207 -16.97 10.64 -0.10
C VAL A 207 -16.75 11.71 0.97
N LYS A 208 -16.83 11.29 2.24
CA LYS A 208 -16.61 12.14 3.40
C LYS A 208 -15.20 11.96 3.91
N GLN A 209 -14.49 13.06 4.06
CA GLN A 209 -13.15 13.13 4.65
C GLN A 209 -13.02 14.37 5.51
N PHE A 210 -11.83 14.66 6.02
CA PHE A 210 -11.54 15.88 6.75
C PHE A 210 -10.45 16.65 6.04
N ASN A 211 -10.58 17.98 5.99
CA ASN A 211 -9.63 18.84 5.31
C ASN A 211 -9.10 19.93 6.24
N TYR A 212 -7.88 20.36 5.97
CA TYR A 212 -7.30 21.57 6.52
C TYR A 212 -6.77 22.45 5.38
N SER A 213 -7.03 23.74 5.46
CA SER A 213 -6.44 24.76 4.61
C SER A 213 -5.89 25.85 5.52
N ASP A 214 -4.66 26.29 5.25
CA ASP A 214 -4.05 27.38 6.00
C ASP A 214 -4.84 28.68 5.74
N PRO A 215 -5.45 29.30 6.77
CA PRO A 215 -6.20 30.53 6.60
C PRO A 215 -5.31 31.73 6.23
N ASP A 216 -4.00 31.64 6.47
CA ASP A 216 -3.01 32.68 6.21
C ASP A 216 -2.28 32.49 4.88
N ALA A 217 -2.58 31.42 4.13
CA ALA A 217 -1.99 31.18 2.82
C ALA A 217 -2.30 32.33 1.84
N PRO A 218 -1.31 32.83 1.07
CA PRO A 218 -1.54 33.86 0.06
C PRO A 218 -2.60 33.42 -0.95
N ALA A 219 -3.53 34.32 -1.31
CA ALA A 219 -4.63 33.99 -2.22
C ALA A 219 -4.18 33.58 -3.64
N ASP A 220 -2.94 33.93 -4.02
CA ASP A 220 -2.28 33.54 -5.26
C ASP A 220 -1.53 32.20 -5.16
N GLU A 221 -1.27 31.71 -3.95
CA GLU A 221 -0.77 30.36 -3.70
C GLU A 221 -1.96 29.40 -3.56
N LYS A 222 -2.26 28.68 -4.65
CA LYS A 222 -3.19 27.54 -4.58
C LYS A 222 -2.51 26.37 -3.89
N GLU A 223 -2.38 26.42 -2.57
CA GLU A 223 -2.05 25.23 -1.80
C GLU A 223 -3.23 24.26 -1.84
N GLU A 224 -2.92 23.01 -2.20
CA GLU A 224 -3.88 21.93 -2.10
C GLU A 224 -4.19 21.68 -0.61
N PRO A 225 -5.47 21.60 -0.19
CA PRO A 225 -5.80 21.30 1.19
C PRO A 225 -5.22 19.97 1.64
N LEU A 226 -4.70 19.93 2.87
CA LEU A 226 -4.36 18.68 3.52
C LEU A 226 -5.63 17.89 3.85
N MET A 227 -5.49 16.58 3.96
CA MET A 227 -6.60 15.69 4.28
C MET A 227 -6.30 14.68 5.38
N MET A 228 -7.37 14.21 6.02
CA MET A 228 -7.38 13.05 6.90
C MET A 228 -8.58 12.16 6.58
N LEU A 229 -8.38 10.86 6.68
CA LEU A 229 -9.43 9.85 6.56
C LEU A 229 -10.25 9.78 7.85
N PRO A 230 -11.50 9.27 7.80
CA PRO A 230 -12.23 8.88 9.00
C PRO A 230 -11.44 7.94 9.92
N THR A 231 -10.67 6.99 9.36
CA THR A 231 -9.76 6.13 10.14
C THR A 231 -8.63 6.91 10.82
N ASP A 232 -8.07 7.93 10.17
CA ASP A 232 -7.04 8.79 10.77
C ASP A 232 -7.61 9.59 11.95
N MET A 233 -8.81 10.16 11.78
CA MET A 233 -9.50 10.90 12.85
C MET A 233 -9.88 9.98 14.02
N SER A 234 -10.11 8.69 13.77
CA SER A 234 -10.38 7.72 14.84
C SER A 234 -9.19 7.51 15.79
N LEU A 235 -7.97 7.82 15.33
CA LEU A 235 -6.77 7.78 16.18
C LEU A 235 -6.78 8.88 17.26
N LEU A 236 -7.56 9.94 17.06
CA LEU A 236 -7.72 11.01 18.04
C LEU A 236 -8.87 10.74 19.02
N SER A 237 -9.96 10.13 18.56
CA SER A 237 -11.14 9.88 19.38
C SER A 237 -11.02 8.65 20.29
N ASP A 238 -10.18 7.68 19.91
CA ASP A 238 -9.88 6.51 20.74
C ASP A 238 -8.72 6.79 21.71
N SER A 239 -8.96 6.60 23.02
CA SER A 239 -7.97 6.92 24.05
C SER A 239 -6.68 6.08 24.00
N SER A 240 -6.77 4.82 23.57
CA SER A 240 -5.62 3.92 23.46
C SER A 240 -4.76 4.32 22.26
N PHE A 241 -5.39 4.67 21.14
CA PHE A 241 -4.67 5.19 19.97
C PHE A 241 -4.07 6.57 20.24
N LEU A 242 -4.82 7.48 20.83
CA LEU A 242 -4.39 8.85 21.10
C LEU A 242 -3.12 8.89 21.97
N LEU A 243 -2.96 7.95 22.90
CA LEU A 243 -1.73 7.80 23.68
C LEU A 243 -0.49 7.66 22.78
N TRP A 244 -0.57 6.80 21.76
CA TRP A 244 0.54 6.56 20.84
C TRP A 244 0.71 7.68 19.81
N VAL A 245 -0.39 8.27 19.34
CA VAL A 245 -0.35 9.46 18.46
C VAL A 245 0.46 10.58 19.12
N LYS A 246 0.18 10.89 20.40
CA LYS A 246 0.93 11.90 21.16
C LYS A 246 2.41 11.55 21.27
N LYS A 247 2.73 10.31 21.66
CA LYS A 247 4.12 9.84 21.77
C LYS A 247 4.90 9.99 20.45
N TYR A 248 4.30 9.62 19.32
CA TYR A 248 4.97 9.71 18.02
C TYR A 248 5.05 11.13 17.46
N ALA A 249 4.10 12.00 17.81
CA ALA A 249 4.21 13.43 17.50
C ALA A 249 5.38 14.10 18.24
N ASP A 250 5.59 13.73 19.50
CA ASP A 250 6.64 14.28 20.36
C ASP A 250 8.02 13.65 20.08
N ASP A 251 8.06 12.34 19.81
CA ASP A 251 9.29 11.57 19.65
C ASP A 251 9.34 10.86 18.28
N LYS A 252 10.06 11.49 17.35
CA LYS A 252 10.29 10.97 15.99
C LYS A 252 11.07 9.65 16.02
N ASP A 253 12.05 9.50 16.92
CA ASP A 253 12.94 8.35 16.92
C ASP A 253 12.23 7.12 17.48
N LEU A 254 11.38 7.30 18.49
CA LEU A 254 10.47 6.26 18.97
C LEU A 254 9.50 5.82 17.87
N PHE A 255 8.90 6.76 17.13
CA PHE A 255 8.06 6.44 15.98
C PHE A 255 8.83 5.62 14.94
N PHE A 256 10.05 6.06 14.58
CA PHE A 256 10.86 5.39 13.56
C PHE A 256 11.23 3.97 13.98
N GLN A 257 11.62 3.77 15.23
CA GLN A 257 11.92 2.44 15.77
C GLN A 257 10.70 1.52 15.69
N HIS A 258 9.57 1.96 16.23
CA HIS A 258 8.35 1.15 16.23
C HIS A 258 7.82 0.89 14.81
N PHE A 259 7.87 1.89 13.92
CA PHE A 259 7.47 1.69 12.53
C PHE A 259 8.34 0.64 11.85
N ALA A 260 9.66 0.68 12.04
CA ALA A 260 10.56 -0.30 11.43
C ALA A 260 10.29 -1.72 11.92
N ASP A 261 10.10 -1.90 13.23
CA ASP A 261 9.82 -3.21 13.82
C ASP A 261 8.47 -3.75 13.32
N VAL A 262 7.44 -2.91 13.30
CA VAL A 262 6.07 -3.32 12.96
C VAL A 262 5.89 -3.52 11.45
N PHE A 263 6.49 -2.67 10.62
CA PHE A 263 6.49 -2.86 9.17
C PHE A 263 7.32 -4.10 8.78
N GLY A 264 8.45 -4.35 9.46
CA GLY A 264 9.20 -5.61 9.31
C GLY A 264 8.36 -6.83 9.68
N LYS A 265 7.65 -6.79 10.83
CA LYS A 265 6.71 -7.84 11.26
C LYS A 265 5.62 -8.09 10.21
N LEU A 266 4.98 -7.03 9.71
CA LEU A 266 3.96 -7.12 8.67
C LEU A 266 4.46 -7.91 7.46
N LEU A 267 5.65 -7.57 6.94
CA LEU A 267 6.19 -8.21 5.76
C LEU A 267 6.50 -9.69 5.97
N GLU A 268 6.68 -10.14 7.21
CA GLU A 268 6.96 -11.53 7.58
C GLU A 268 5.72 -12.33 8.01
N LEU A 269 4.53 -11.72 8.06
CA LEU A 269 3.30 -12.45 8.38
C LEU A 269 3.05 -13.59 7.36
N GLY A 270 2.81 -14.80 7.88
CA GLY A 270 2.62 -16.02 7.09
C GLY A 270 3.90 -16.65 6.53
N ILE A 271 5.07 -16.06 6.77
CA ILE A 271 6.36 -16.63 6.35
C ILE A 271 6.88 -17.58 7.42
N LYS A 272 7.13 -18.84 7.04
CA LYS A 272 7.76 -19.85 7.89
C LYS A 272 9.22 -19.99 7.49
N ARG A 273 10.13 -19.92 8.46
CA ARG A 273 11.58 -20.03 8.24
C ARG A 273 12.18 -21.16 9.05
N ASP A 274 13.22 -21.79 8.53
CA ASP A 274 14.08 -22.72 9.28
C ASP A 274 15.09 -21.97 10.17
N ASP A 275 15.89 -22.71 10.94
CA ASP A 275 16.93 -22.16 11.83
C ASP A 275 18.02 -21.37 11.09
N LYS A 276 18.11 -21.52 9.77
CA LYS A 276 19.05 -20.79 8.90
C LYS A 276 18.40 -19.54 8.28
N GLY A 277 17.14 -19.26 8.61
CA GLY A 277 16.37 -18.15 8.07
C GLY A 277 15.82 -18.38 6.67
N SER A 278 15.92 -19.60 6.12
CA SER A 278 15.42 -19.94 4.79
C SER A 278 13.91 -20.16 4.85
N VAL A 279 13.18 -19.63 3.86
CA VAL A 279 11.73 -19.83 3.77
C VAL A 279 11.41 -21.30 3.48
N ILE A 280 10.51 -21.88 4.27
CA ILE A 280 10.07 -23.29 4.19
C ILE A 280 8.58 -23.43 3.88
N ASN A 281 7.89 -22.35 3.50
CA ASN A 281 6.52 -22.43 3.00
C ASN A 281 6.47 -23.43 1.83
N THR A 282 5.70 -24.51 1.97
CA THR A 282 5.56 -25.57 0.95
C THR A 282 4.70 -25.15 -0.24
N ASP A 283 4.28 -23.89 -0.27
CA ASP A 283 3.16 -23.46 -1.09
C ASP A 283 3.49 -23.21 -2.57
N ASN A 284 4.76 -23.23 -2.98
CA ASN A 284 5.14 -22.59 -4.23
C ASN A 284 6.16 -23.37 -5.07
N VAL A 285 5.72 -23.75 -6.28
CA VAL A 285 6.58 -24.10 -7.41
C VAL A 285 6.50 -22.94 -8.41
N ARG A 286 7.54 -22.71 -9.22
CA ARG A 286 7.59 -21.62 -10.21
C ARG A 286 6.63 -21.90 -11.39
N GLY A 287 5.76 -20.94 -11.70
CA GLY A 287 4.91 -20.93 -12.90
C GLY A 287 4.78 -19.49 -13.38
N GLY A 288 5.06 -19.26 -14.66
CA GLY A 288 5.12 -17.90 -15.24
C GLY A 288 3.81 -17.13 -15.06
N TYR A 289 3.93 -15.84 -14.74
CA TYR A 289 2.81 -14.91 -14.74
C TYR A 289 2.29 -14.71 -16.17
N VAL A 290 0.99 -14.87 -16.38
CA VAL A 290 0.29 -14.36 -17.57
C VAL A 290 -0.50 -13.15 -17.13
N SER A 291 -0.14 -11.97 -17.65
CA SER A 291 -0.85 -10.73 -17.31
C SER A 291 -2.32 -10.85 -17.63
N ALA A 292 -3.17 -10.40 -16.69
CA ALA A 292 -4.54 -10.07 -17.03
C ALA A 292 -4.54 -9.08 -18.21
N PRO A 293 -5.50 -9.16 -19.15
CA PRO A 293 -5.64 -8.19 -20.22
C PRO A 293 -5.66 -6.78 -19.64
N LYS A 294 -4.92 -5.85 -20.24
CA LYS A 294 -4.95 -4.44 -19.82
C LYS A 294 -6.40 -3.97 -19.78
N LYS A 295 -6.87 -3.44 -18.64
CA LYS A 295 -8.10 -2.64 -18.63
C LYS A 295 -7.91 -1.50 -19.63
N SER A 296 -8.94 -1.25 -20.44
CA SER A 296 -8.93 -0.24 -21.49
C SER A 296 -8.44 1.10 -20.94
N THR A 297 -7.55 1.77 -21.67
CA THR A 297 -7.12 3.14 -21.39
C THR A 297 -8.16 4.17 -21.85
N VAL A 298 -9.30 3.71 -22.37
CA VAL A 298 -10.42 4.53 -22.81
C VAL A 298 -11.49 4.51 -21.71
N PRO A 299 -11.98 5.67 -21.23
CA PRO A 299 -13.10 5.71 -20.31
C PRO A 299 -14.35 5.13 -20.99
N GLU A 300 -14.75 3.92 -20.61
CA GLU A 300 -16.06 3.40 -20.99
C GLU A 300 -17.11 4.08 -20.10
N GLY A 301 -17.78 5.09 -20.66
CA GLY A 301 -19.01 5.62 -20.10
C GLY A 301 -20.07 4.52 -19.99
N PRO A 302 -21.12 4.70 -19.17
CA PRO A 302 -22.12 3.68 -18.93
C PRO A 302 -22.70 3.18 -20.26
N LEU A 303 -22.69 1.85 -20.43
CA LEU A 303 -23.22 1.16 -21.60
C LEU A 303 -24.63 1.66 -21.91
N LYS A 304 -24.78 2.37 -23.04
CA LYS A 304 -26.08 2.76 -23.56
C LYS A 304 -26.76 1.55 -24.21
N SER A 305 -27.76 1.00 -23.51
CA SER A 305 -28.91 0.24 -24.02
C SER A 305 -28.67 -1.10 -24.75
N GLU A 306 -29.65 -1.99 -24.59
CA GLU A 306 -29.68 -3.43 -24.91
C GLU A 306 -29.58 -3.83 -26.41
N GLY A 307 -29.14 -2.94 -27.30
CA GLY A 307 -29.17 -3.18 -28.76
C GLY A 307 -28.03 -4.02 -29.36
N GLN A 308 -26.93 -4.27 -28.64
CA GLN A 308 -25.71 -4.87 -29.22
C GLN A 308 -25.31 -6.26 -28.69
N ARG A 309 -26.15 -6.91 -27.87
CA ARG A 309 -25.89 -8.29 -27.43
C ARG A 309 -26.02 -9.35 -28.54
N GLN A 310 -26.65 -9.04 -29.67
CA GLN A 310 -26.87 -10.02 -30.74
C GLN A 310 -25.75 -10.12 -31.80
N GLN A 311 -24.79 -9.19 -31.86
CA GLN A 311 -23.72 -9.26 -32.87
C GLN A 311 -22.44 -9.98 -32.40
N ILE A 312 -22.29 -10.27 -31.11
CA ILE A 312 -21.09 -10.93 -30.57
C ILE A 312 -21.24 -12.46 -30.56
N VAL A 313 -22.46 -13.00 -30.56
CA VAL A 313 -22.69 -14.46 -30.50
C VAL A 313 -22.50 -15.14 -31.87
N GLU A 314 -22.60 -14.42 -32.99
CA GLU A 314 -22.57 -15.02 -34.33
C GLU A 314 -21.15 -15.08 -34.96
N ARG A 315 -20.14 -14.44 -34.36
CA ARG A 315 -18.73 -14.51 -34.82
C ARG A 315 -17.87 -15.57 -34.12
N ALA A 316 -18.45 -16.36 -33.21
CA ALA A 316 -17.76 -17.46 -32.53
C ALA A 316 -18.07 -18.85 -33.14
N ARG A 317 -18.69 -18.89 -34.33
CA ARG A 317 -18.90 -20.12 -35.10
C ARG A 317 -18.52 -19.92 -36.58
N LEU A 318 -17.23 -19.67 -36.83
CA LEU A 318 -16.53 -20.01 -38.08
C LEU A 318 -15.06 -20.28 -37.74
#